data_AF-D3EYZ8-F1
#
_entry.id   AF-D3EYZ8-F1
#
_cell.length_a   1.000
_cell.length_b   1.000
_cell.length_c   1.000
_cell.angle_alpha   90.00
_cell.angle_beta   90.00
_cell.angle_gamma   90.00
#
_symmetry.space_group_name_H-M   'P 1'
#
loop_
_entity.id
_entity.type
_entity.pdbx_description
1 polymer ?
#
loop_
_entity_poly.entity_id
_entity_poly.type
_entity_poly.pdbx_seq_one_letter_code
_entity_poly.pdbx_strand_id
1 'polypeptide(L)'
;MAVQPVQIRSFRVCFRLERRIHKIDRWRIPLPFGVPLRGLGYAAVALFAILFAARLPLVGDVLGLLPAPFRYAILPAGIAYALTRWEIDGRAAHAAGLALLRMRLEPARLSAFRPVAPLGQVSFDDVSVASDARGARLRRAEVVGPARMIVRYPVRARERRGRLVLERGAGDALWRGTEITLQPGQRAVLR
;
A
#
# COMPACT_ATOMS: atom_id res chain seq x y z
N MET A 1 -20.76 46.79 -9.67
CA MET A 1 -20.38 45.40 -9.38
C MET A 1 -18.94 45.39 -8.91
N ALA A 2 -18.68 45.08 -7.64
CA ALA A 2 -17.33 45.04 -7.10
C ALA A 2 -16.60 43.78 -7.60
N VAL A 3 -15.43 43.97 -8.22
CA VAL A 3 -14.54 42.88 -8.64
C VAL A 3 -13.96 42.25 -7.38
N GLN A 4 -14.34 41.01 -7.07
CA GLN A 4 -13.72 40.28 -5.99
C GLN A 4 -12.29 39.89 -6.41
N PRO A 5 -11.26 40.19 -5.60
CA PRO A 5 -9.90 39.81 -5.91
C PRO A 5 -9.78 38.29 -5.91
N VAL A 6 -9.26 37.74 -7.02
CA VAL A 6 -8.96 36.31 -7.15
C VAL A 6 -7.90 35.95 -6.10
N GLN A 7 -8.33 35.25 -5.04
CA GLN A 7 -7.45 34.85 -3.96
C GLN A 7 -6.58 33.66 -4.41
N ILE A 8 -5.39 33.96 -4.95
CA ILE A 8 -4.39 32.95 -5.28
C ILE A 8 -3.81 32.41 -3.97
N ARG A 9 -4.20 31.18 -3.58
CA ARG A 9 -3.60 30.49 -2.44
C ARG A 9 -2.14 30.14 -2.77
N SER A 10 -1.22 30.96 -2.26
CA SER A 10 0.22 30.70 -2.32
C SER A 10 0.53 29.29 -1.78
N PHE A 11 1.32 28.53 -2.56
CA PHE A 11 1.69 27.16 -2.24
C PHE A 11 2.42 27.10 -0.90
N ARG A 12 1.86 26.31 0.00
CA ARG A 12 2.35 26.05 1.36
C ARG A 12 3.82 25.59 1.31
N VAL A 13 4.72 26.42 1.85
CA VAL A 13 6.12 26.15 2.27
C VAL A 13 6.71 24.83 1.75
N CYS A 14 7.48 24.87 0.66
CA CYS A 14 8.22 23.73 0.12
C CYS A 14 9.48 23.37 0.94
N PHE A 15 9.76 24.07 2.03
CA PHE A 15 10.96 23.85 2.84
C PHE A 15 10.77 22.67 3.79
N ARG A 16 11.40 21.55 3.45
CA ARG A 16 11.53 20.41 4.34
C ARG A 16 12.63 20.74 5.36
N LEU A 17 12.25 21.09 6.59
CA LEU A 17 13.21 21.38 7.65
C LEU A 17 13.98 20.11 8.01
N GLU A 18 15.23 20.02 7.59
CA GLU A 18 16.13 18.93 7.95
C GLU A 18 17.08 19.37 9.05
N ARG A 19 17.03 18.71 10.21
CA ARG A 19 17.93 19.02 11.31
C ARG A 19 19.33 18.46 11.01
N ARG A 20 20.34 19.31 11.11
CA ARG A 20 21.75 19.01 10.77
C ARG A 20 22.67 19.40 11.91
N ILE A 21 23.72 18.61 12.11
CA ILE A 21 24.79 18.87 13.06
C ILE A 21 25.96 19.46 12.30
N HIS A 22 26.40 20.65 12.67
CA HIS A 22 27.54 21.33 12.05
C HIS A 22 28.79 21.34 12.94
N LYS A 23 28.61 21.11 14.24
CA LYS A 23 29.66 21.19 15.26
C LYS A 23 29.35 20.18 16.37
N ILE A 24 30.40 19.57 16.92
CA ILE A 24 30.33 18.75 18.13
C ILE A 24 31.21 19.44 19.15
N ASP A 25 30.60 19.94 20.23
CA ASP A 25 31.27 20.71 21.28
C ASP A 25 32.10 21.90 20.71
N ARG A 26 33.45 21.82 20.75
CA ARG A 26 34.36 22.83 20.20
C ARG A 26 34.79 22.58 18.75
N TRP A 27 34.55 21.38 18.21
CA TRP A 27 35.06 20.96 16.91
C TRP A 27 34.02 21.08 15.80
N ARG A 28 34.37 21.80 14.71
CA ARG A 28 33.54 21.88 13.51
C ARG A 28 33.71 20.61 12.71
N ILE A 29 32.59 20.03 12.28
CA ILE A 29 32.64 18.83 11.44
C ILE A 29 33.19 19.25 10.05
N PRO A 30 34.17 18.54 9.48
CA PRO A 30 34.74 18.83 8.16
C PRO A 30 33.80 18.42 7.00
N LEU A 31 32.50 18.69 7.14
CA LEU A 31 31.47 18.44 6.13
C LEU A 31 30.74 19.77 5.86
N PRO A 32 30.79 20.31 4.63
CA PRO A 32 30.29 21.66 4.32
C PRO A 32 28.80 21.84 4.63
N PHE A 33 28.01 20.79 4.47
CA PHE A 33 26.55 20.81 4.68
C PHE A 33 26.12 20.22 6.03
N GLY A 34 27.07 19.95 6.94
CA GLY A 34 26.82 19.25 8.20
C GLY A 34 26.33 17.81 8.01
N VAL A 35 26.15 17.11 9.13
CA VAL A 35 25.63 15.74 9.16
C VAL A 35 24.13 15.78 9.44
N PRO A 36 23.27 15.22 8.57
CA PRO A 36 21.84 15.16 8.83
C PRO A 36 21.57 14.22 10.01
N LEU A 37 20.72 14.63 10.96
CA LEU A 37 20.31 13.81 12.10
C LEU A 37 19.66 12.48 11.66
N ARG A 38 18.98 12.48 10.51
CA ARG A 38 18.43 11.26 9.89
C ARG A 38 19.54 10.27 9.52
N GLY A 39 20.67 10.76 9.01
CA GLY A 39 21.83 9.93 8.70
C GLY A 39 22.40 9.27 9.96
N LEU A 40 22.45 9.98 11.08
CA LEU A 40 22.86 9.41 12.36
C LEU A 40 21.91 8.29 12.81
N GLY A 41 20.59 8.53 12.70
CA GLY A 41 19.57 7.52 12.99
C GLY A 41 19.71 6.27 12.12
N TYR A 42 19.93 6.44 10.81
CA TYR A 42 20.17 5.31 9.90
C TYR A 42 21.47 4.57 10.21
N ALA A 43 22.54 5.27 10.58
CA ALA A 43 23.80 4.64 10.94
C ALA A 43 23.64 3.78 12.21
N ALA A 44 22.91 4.28 13.20
CA ALA A 44 22.62 3.53 14.42
C ALA A 44 21.77 2.27 14.13
N VAL A 45 20.70 2.40 13.34
CA VAL A 45 19.86 1.26 12.94
C VAL A 45 20.65 0.25 12.11
N ALA A 46 21.47 0.71 11.17
CA ALA A 46 22.32 -0.14 10.34
C ALA A 46 23.36 -0.89 11.17
N LEU A 47 24.01 -0.21 12.12
CA LEU A 47 24.94 -0.84 13.05
C LEU A 47 24.24 -1.91 13.88
N PHE A 48 23.06 -1.61 14.43
CA PHE A 48 22.28 -2.60 15.18
C PHE A 48 21.91 -3.81 14.33
N ALA A 49 21.48 -3.59 13.08
CA ALA A 49 21.19 -4.66 12.14
C ALA A 49 22.44 -5.50 11.82
N ILE A 50 23.61 -4.89 11.67
CA ILE A 50 24.88 -5.61 11.45
C ILE A 50 25.27 -6.42 12.69
N LEU A 51 25.11 -5.87 13.90
CA LEU A 51 25.38 -6.59 15.14
C LEU A 51 24.45 -7.80 15.31
N PHE A 52 23.17 -7.66 14.93
CA PHE A 52 22.21 -8.76 14.93
C PHE A 52 22.56 -9.79 13.85
N ALA A 53 22.86 -9.35 12.63
CA ALA A 53 23.28 -10.19 11.51
C ALA A 53 24.55 -10.99 11.83
N ALA A 54 25.48 -10.40 12.58
CA ALA A 54 26.70 -11.07 13.02
C ALA A 54 26.46 -12.25 13.98
N ARG A 55 25.24 -12.38 14.54
CA ARG A 55 24.85 -13.52 15.41
C ARG A 55 24.16 -14.65 14.65
N LEU A 56 23.80 -14.45 13.38
CA LEU A 56 23.19 -15.48 12.56
C LEU A 56 24.28 -16.39 11.95
N PRO A 57 24.08 -17.72 11.92
CA PRO A 57 24.99 -18.63 11.23
C PRO A 57 25.07 -18.26 9.74
N LEU A 58 26.21 -18.53 9.09
CA LEU A 58 26.53 -18.16 7.70
C LEU A 58 26.72 -16.65 7.48
N VAL A 59 25.77 -15.81 7.91
CA VAL A 59 25.86 -14.35 7.76
C VAL A 59 26.96 -13.78 8.67
N GLY A 60 27.04 -14.28 9.90
CA GLY A 60 28.08 -13.92 10.86
C GLY A 60 29.48 -14.31 10.40
N ASP A 61 29.62 -15.45 9.74
CA ASP A 61 30.91 -15.93 9.22
C ASP A 61 31.42 -15.01 8.11
N VAL A 62 30.54 -14.67 7.16
CA VAL A 62 30.87 -13.72 6.07
C VAL A 62 31.19 -12.34 6.62
N LEU A 63 30.40 -11.81 7.56
CA LEU A 63 30.70 -10.55 8.25
C LEU A 63 31.98 -10.64 9.09
N GLY A 64 32.33 -11.84 9.57
CA GLY A 64 33.55 -12.18 10.28
C GLY A 64 34.81 -11.87 9.47
N LEU A 65 34.74 -12.04 8.15
CA LEU A 65 35.84 -11.78 7.22
C LEU A 65 36.17 -10.30 7.06
N LEU A 66 35.21 -9.40 7.35
CA LEU A 66 35.47 -7.96 7.26
C LEU A 66 36.29 -7.48 8.47
N PRO A 67 37.34 -6.65 8.23
CA PRO A 67 38.04 -5.99 9.31
C PRO A 67 37.09 -5.16 10.18
N ALA A 68 37.37 -5.11 11.48
CA ALA A 68 36.57 -4.35 12.45
C ALA A 68 36.22 -2.91 12.02
N PRO A 69 37.15 -2.07 11.50
CA PRO A 69 36.78 -0.71 11.07
C PRO A 69 35.77 -0.70 9.92
N PHE A 70 35.89 -1.66 8.99
CA PHE A 70 34.93 -1.78 7.89
C PHE A 70 33.57 -2.19 8.41
N ARG A 71 33.52 -3.21 9.26
CA ARG A 71 32.26 -3.77 9.77
C ARG A 71 31.49 -2.81 10.67
N TYR A 72 32.18 -2.07 11.54
CA TYR A 72 31.54 -1.29 12.61
C TYR A 72 31.49 0.21 12.36
N ALA A 73 32.24 0.75 11.40
CA ALA A 73 32.21 2.17 11.09
C ALA A 73 31.83 2.41 9.62
N ILE A 74 32.62 1.89 8.68
CA ILE A 74 32.46 2.21 7.25
C ILE A 74 31.14 1.66 6.71
N LEU A 75 30.81 0.40 7.00
CA LEU A 75 29.61 -0.24 6.49
C LEU A 75 28.31 0.41 7.02
N PRO A 76 28.13 0.63 8.34
CA PRO A 76 26.97 1.38 8.84
C PRO A 76 26.88 2.80 8.28
N ALA A 77 28.01 3.51 8.17
CA ALA A 77 28.04 4.87 7.61
C ALA A 77 27.68 4.88 6.12
N GLY A 78 28.16 3.91 5.35
CA GLY A 78 27.84 3.73 3.93
C GLY A 78 26.35 3.41 3.71
N ILE A 79 25.78 2.51 4.52
CA ILE A 79 24.35 2.22 4.51
C ILE A 79 23.54 3.47 4.84
N ALA A 80 23.93 4.21 5.88
CA ALA A 80 23.28 5.46 6.26
C ALA A 80 23.31 6.50 5.14
N TYR A 81 24.48 6.68 4.51
CA TYR A 81 24.65 7.56 3.37
C TYR A 81 23.71 7.18 2.21
N ALA A 82 23.67 5.90 1.84
CA ALA A 82 22.78 5.40 0.81
C ALA A 82 21.30 5.64 1.16
N LEU A 83 20.87 5.32 2.39
CA LEU A 83 19.49 5.54 2.85
C LEU A 83 19.11 7.02 2.93
N THR A 84 20.06 7.93 3.18
CA THR A 84 19.79 9.38 3.13
C THR A 84 19.67 9.90 1.70
N ARG A 85 20.37 9.29 0.74
CA ARG A 85 20.29 9.64 -0.69
C ARG A 85 19.05 9.06 -1.37
N TRP A 86 18.52 7.97 -0.84
CA TRP A 86 17.40 7.27 -1.45
C TRP A 86 16.07 7.94 -1.11
N GLU A 87 15.48 8.58 -2.12
CA GLU A 87 14.11 9.08 -2.06
C GLU A 87 13.24 8.30 -3.03
N ILE A 88 12.24 7.61 -2.49
CA ILE A 88 11.25 6.85 -3.28
C ILE A 88 9.98 7.70 -3.31
N ASP A 89 9.60 8.18 -4.50
CA ASP A 89 8.46 9.09 -4.70
C ASP A 89 8.52 10.35 -3.80
N GLY A 90 9.73 10.89 -3.57
CA GLY A 90 9.99 12.04 -2.68
C GLY A 90 9.88 11.74 -1.17
N ARG A 91 9.69 10.47 -0.79
CA ARG A 91 9.68 10.02 0.60
C ARG A 91 11.07 9.55 1.01
N ALA A 92 11.47 9.90 2.22
CA ALA A 92 12.70 9.36 2.82
C ALA A 92 12.61 7.83 2.92
N ALA A 93 13.74 7.13 2.81
CA ALA A 93 13.80 5.67 2.79
C ALA A 93 12.99 4.98 3.91
N HIS A 94 13.07 5.44 5.16
CA HIS A 94 12.25 4.87 6.25
C HIS A 94 10.75 5.08 6.06
N ALA A 95 10.31 6.21 5.53
CA ALA A 95 8.90 6.49 5.30
C ALA A 95 8.34 5.63 4.16
N ALA A 96 9.14 5.39 3.12
CA ALA A 96 8.81 4.45 2.05
C ALA A 96 8.77 3.00 2.58
N GLY A 97 9.78 2.60 3.35
CA GLY A 97 9.83 1.28 3.98
C GLY A 97 8.66 1.02 4.93
N LEU A 98 8.29 1.99 5.77
CA LEU A 98 7.13 1.89 6.65
C LEU A 98 5.82 1.83 5.86
N ALA A 99 5.69 2.56 4.76
CA ALA A 99 4.51 2.47 3.91
C ALA A 99 4.40 1.08 3.25
N LEU A 100 5.52 0.53 2.77
CA LEU A 100 5.57 -0.83 2.23
C LEU A 100 5.22 -1.87 3.30
N LEU A 101 5.79 -1.73 4.49
CA LEU A 101 5.54 -2.62 5.61
C LEU A 101 4.06 -2.58 6.01
N ARG A 102 3.46 -1.39 6.14
CA ARG A 102 2.03 -1.23 6.38
C ARG A 102 1.19 -1.88 5.30
N MET A 103 1.51 -1.67 4.03
CA MET A 103 0.79 -2.30 2.92
C MET A 103 0.89 -3.85 2.95
N ARG A 104 1.99 -4.40 3.47
CA ARG A 104 2.18 -5.86 3.59
C ARG A 104 1.49 -6.45 4.82
N LEU A 105 1.40 -5.70 5.92
CA LEU A 105 0.84 -6.16 7.18
C LEU A 105 -0.66 -5.84 7.33
N GLU A 106 -1.14 -4.76 6.73
CA GLU A 106 -2.55 -4.36 6.78
C GLU A 106 -3.36 -5.05 5.68
N PRO A 107 -4.63 -5.43 5.95
CA PRO A 107 -5.53 -5.94 4.93
C PRO A 107 -5.68 -4.94 3.78
N ALA A 108 -5.54 -5.41 2.53
CA ALA A 108 -5.60 -4.61 1.31
C ALA A 108 -7.01 -4.06 0.95
N ARG A 109 -7.81 -3.65 1.94
CA ARG A 109 -9.13 -3.05 1.73
C ARG A 109 -9.03 -1.54 1.85
N LEU A 110 -8.68 -0.91 0.73
CA LEU A 110 -8.66 0.54 0.60
C LEU A 110 -9.86 0.99 -0.25
N SER A 111 -10.57 2.02 0.20
CA SER A 111 -11.48 2.81 -0.64
C SER A 111 -10.97 4.24 -0.68
N ALA A 112 -10.77 4.79 -1.88
CA ALA A 112 -10.20 6.13 -2.07
C ALA A 112 -8.90 6.36 -1.26
N PHE A 113 -8.00 5.37 -1.26
CA PHE A 113 -6.73 5.38 -0.50
C PHE A 113 -6.88 5.52 1.03
N ARG A 114 -8.06 5.25 1.58
CA ARG A 114 -8.30 5.18 3.02
C ARG A 114 -8.55 3.73 3.44
N PRO A 115 -8.02 3.29 4.58
CA PRO A 115 -8.36 1.98 5.13
C PRO A 115 -9.86 1.93 5.39
N VAL A 116 -10.49 0.86 4.92
CA VAL A 116 -11.92 0.63 5.12
C VAL A 116 -12.09 -0.66 5.88
N ALA A 117 -12.77 -0.57 7.03
CA ALA A 117 -13.21 -1.75 7.75
C ALA A 117 -14.05 -2.63 6.82
N PRO A 118 -13.97 -3.97 6.94
CA PRO A 118 -14.84 -4.84 6.16
C PRO A 118 -16.30 -4.38 6.37
N LEU A 119 -16.91 -3.86 5.30
CA LEU A 119 -18.36 -3.69 5.29
C LEU A 119 -18.93 -5.10 5.45
N GLY A 120 -19.78 -5.27 6.45
CA GLY A 120 -20.55 -6.49 6.65
C GLY A 120 -21.56 -6.66 5.51
N GLN A 121 -22.70 -7.30 5.81
CA GLN A 121 -23.81 -7.26 4.87
C GLN A 121 -24.37 -5.83 4.82
N VAL A 122 -24.41 -5.27 3.62
CA VAL A 122 -24.99 -3.96 3.35
C VAL A 122 -26.18 -4.18 2.43
N SER A 123 -27.33 -3.66 2.84
CA SER A 123 -28.50 -3.60 1.98
C SER A 123 -28.34 -2.41 1.05
N PHE A 124 -28.54 -2.64 -0.23
CA PHE A 124 -28.64 -1.58 -1.23
C PHE A 124 -30.00 -1.68 -1.90
N ASP A 125 -30.47 -0.56 -2.42
CA ASP A 125 -31.61 -0.54 -3.34
C ASP A 125 -31.12 -1.02 -4.73
N ASP A 126 -31.30 -0.23 -5.78
CA ASP A 126 -30.84 -0.59 -7.11
C ASP A 126 -29.33 -0.34 -7.29
N VAL A 127 -28.56 -1.41 -7.39
CA VAL A 127 -27.12 -1.35 -7.69
C VAL A 127 -26.84 -1.82 -9.11
N SER A 128 -26.35 -0.90 -9.94
CA SER A 128 -25.79 -1.24 -11.24
C SER A 128 -24.26 -1.28 -11.16
N VAL A 129 -23.67 -2.44 -11.45
CA VAL A 129 -22.20 -2.60 -11.50
C VAL A 129 -21.73 -2.44 -12.94
N ALA A 130 -21.18 -1.26 -13.24
CA ALA A 130 -20.55 -1.00 -14.53
C ALA A 130 -19.18 -1.69 -14.64
N SER A 131 -18.79 -2.03 -15.86
CA SER A 131 -17.45 -2.52 -16.17
C SER A 131 -16.40 -1.42 -15.99
N ASP A 132 -15.21 -1.79 -15.51
CA ASP A 132 -14.05 -0.89 -15.52
C ASP A 132 -13.37 -0.88 -16.91
N ALA A 133 -12.39 0.00 -17.07
CA ALA A 133 -11.58 0.10 -18.30
C ALA A 133 -10.86 -1.20 -18.69
N ARG A 134 -10.81 -2.21 -17.79
CA ARG A 134 -10.25 -3.54 -18.03
C ARG A 134 -11.23 -4.49 -18.75
N GLY A 135 -12.34 -3.94 -19.23
CA GLY A 135 -13.36 -4.65 -19.98
C GLY A 135 -14.43 -5.25 -19.08
N ALA A 136 -15.55 -5.63 -19.69
CA ALA A 136 -16.66 -6.15 -18.93
C ALA A 136 -16.41 -7.59 -18.46
N ARG A 137 -16.31 -7.76 -17.15
CA ARG A 137 -16.08 -9.05 -16.50
C ARG A 137 -17.09 -9.22 -15.37
N LEU A 138 -17.69 -10.40 -15.29
CA LEU A 138 -18.42 -10.81 -14.09
C LEU A 138 -17.42 -10.84 -12.94
N ARG A 139 -17.64 -10.02 -11.90
CA ARG A 139 -16.77 -9.99 -10.72
C ARG A 139 -17.32 -10.93 -9.67
N ARG A 140 -16.39 -11.46 -8.86
CA ARG A 140 -16.75 -12.25 -7.69
C ARG A 140 -17.58 -11.40 -6.72
N ALA A 141 -18.78 -11.86 -6.42
CA ALA A 141 -19.69 -11.21 -5.49
C ALA A 141 -20.66 -12.24 -4.88
N GLU A 142 -21.18 -11.93 -3.71
CA GLU A 142 -22.23 -12.70 -3.03
C GLU A 142 -23.43 -11.78 -2.82
N VAL A 143 -24.61 -12.22 -3.28
CA VAL A 143 -25.88 -11.53 -3.09
C VAL A 143 -26.76 -12.43 -2.23
N VAL A 144 -27.25 -11.89 -1.11
CA VAL A 144 -28.15 -12.59 -0.18
C VAL A 144 -29.56 -12.06 -0.38
N GLY A 145 -30.53 -12.95 -0.54
CA GLY A 145 -31.93 -12.58 -0.74
C GLY A 145 -32.60 -12.01 0.52
N PRO A 146 -33.72 -11.29 0.39
CA PRO A 146 -34.50 -11.13 -0.85
C PRO A 146 -33.87 -10.12 -1.82
N ALA A 147 -33.66 -10.52 -3.07
CA ALA A 147 -33.03 -9.65 -4.08
C ALA A 147 -33.43 -10.07 -5.50
N ARG A 148 -33.55 -9.10 -6.41
CA ARG A 148 -33.71 -9.32 -7.84
C ARG A 148 -32.43 -8.88 -8.52
N MET A 149 -31.80 -9.76 -9.29
CA MET A 149 -30.57 -9.45 -10.01
C MET A 149 -30.70 -9.77 -11.49
N ILE A 150 -30.11 -8.91 -12.33
CA ILE A 150 -30.08 -9.11 -13.78
C ILE A 150 -28.63 -9.32 -14.19
N VAL A 151 -28.35 -10.49 -14.76
CA VAL A 151 -27.02 -10.85 -15.27
C VAL A 151 -27.01 -10.71 -16.78
N ARG A 152 -26.25 -9.75 -17.29
CA ARG A 152 -26.12 -9.48 -18.74
C ARG A 152 -25.03 -10.29 -19.44
N TYR A 153 -24.52 -11.32 -18.81
CA TYR A 153 -23.51 -12.23 -19.39
C TYR A 153 -24.03 -13.65 -19.32
N PRO A 154 -23.68 -14.51 -20.29
CA PRO A 154 -24.02 -15.92 -20.21
C PRO A 154 -23.39 -16.48 -18.93
N VAL A 155 -24.23 -17.07 -18.09
CA VAL A 155 -23.82 -17.71 -16.83
C VAL A 155 -24.33 -19.13 -16.78
N ARG A 156 -23.52 -20.02 -16.24
CA ARG A 156 -23.93 -21.37 -15.84
C ARG A 156 -24.35 -21.30 -14.39
N ALA A 157 -25.60 -21.63 -14.14
CA ALA A 157 -26.15 -21.70 -12.79
C ALA A 157 -26.04 -23.12 -12.25
N ARG A 158 -25.56 -23.27 -11.01
CA ARG A 158 -25.60 -24.52 -10.26
C ARG A 158 -26.21 -24.25 -8.89
N GLU A 159 -27.32 -24.88 -8.60
CA GLU A 159 -27.98 -24.76 -7.31
C GLU A 159 -27.56 -25.90 -6.37
N ARG A 160 -27.24 -25.54 -5.12
CA ARG A 160 -26.96 -26.52 -4.05
C ARG A 160 -27.39 -25.97 -2.70
N ARG A 161 -28.40 -26.58 -2.07
CA ARG A 161 -28.87 -26.27 -0.69
C ARG A 161 -29.13 -24.76 -0.46
N GLY A 162 -29.93 -24.12 -1.32
CA GLY A 162 -30.26 -22.68 -1.20
C GLY A 162 -29.16 -21.72 -1.65
N ARG A 163 -28.05 -22.23 -2.19
CA ARG A 163 -26.98 -21.45 -2.81
C ARG A 163 -26.99 -21.63 -4.32
N LEU A 164 -27.13 -20.53 -5.05
CA LEU A 164 -27.01 -20.46 -6.50
C LEU A 164 -25.58 -20.02 -6.87
N VAL A 165 -24.76 -20.92 -7.40
CA VAL A 165 -23.43 -20.58 -7.90
C VAL A 165 -23.54 -20.22 -9.38
N LEU A 166 -23.15 -18.99 -9.70
CA LEU A 166 -23.15 -18.45 -11.06
C LEU A 166 -21.71 -18.36 -11.55
N GLU A 167 -21.37 -19.21 -12.52
CA GLU A 167 -20.07 -19.20 -13.18
C GLU A 167 -20.21 -18.57 -14.56
N ARG A 168 -19.26 -17.70 -14.94
CA ARG A 168 -19.27 -17.09 -16.28
C ARG A 168 -19.18 -18.18 -17.36
N GLY A 169 -20.13 -18.16 -18.28
CA GLY A 169 -20.08 -18.91 -19.53
C GLY A 169 -19.21 -18.22 -20.59
N ALA A 170 -18.77 -18.98 -21.60
CA ALA A 170 -18.15 -18.40 -22.77
C ALA A 170 -19.21 -17.62 -23.58
N GLY A 171 -18.93 -16.37 -23.93
CA GLY A 171 -19.79 -15.53 -24.76
C GLY A 171 -19.75 -14.04 -24.41
N ASP A 172 -20.32 -13.25 -25.30
CA ASP A 172 -20.44 -11.79 -25.21
C ASP A 172 -21.61 -11.36 -24.31
N ALA A 173 -21.74 -10.05 -24.11
CA ALA A 173 -22.84 -9.47 -23.37
C ALA A 173 -24.18 -9.80 -24.05
N LEU A 174 -25.15 -10.27 -23.27
CA LEU A 174 -26.50 -10.54 -23.71
C LEU A 174 -27.28 -9.22 -23.79
N TRP A 175 -27.93 -8.98 -24.93
CA TRP A 175 -28.87 -7.87 -25.10
C TRP A 175 -30.00 -7.92 -24.07
N ARG A 176 -30.53 -9.13 -23.82
CA ARG A 176 -31.51 -9.41 -22.77
C ARG A 176 -30.81 -10.17 -21.65
N GLY A 177 -30.66 -9.51 -20.50
CA GLY A 177 -30.05 -10.15 -19.33
C GLY A 177 -30.93 -11.27 -18.78
N THR A 178 -30.29 -12.25 -18.14
CA THR A 178 -30.98 -13.29 -17.36
C THR A 178 -31.36 -12.72 -16.01
N GLU A 179 -32.65 -12.74 -15.72
CA GLU A 179 -33.18 -12.30 -14.45
C GLU A 179 -33.20 -13.45 -13.44
N ILE A 180 -32.75 -13.17 -12.21
CA ILE A 180 -32.68 -14.12 -11.12
C ILE A 180 -33.31 -13.48 -9.89
N THR A 181 -34.29 -14.17 -9.31
CA THR A 181 -34.99 -13.75 -8.09
C THR A 181 -34.55 -14.65 -6.95
N LEU A 182 -34.00 -14.04 -5.89
CA LEU A 182 -33.58 -14.72 -4.67
C LEU A 182 -34.62 -14.49 -3.57
N GLN A 183 -35.08 -15.57 -2.96
CA GLN A 183 -35.96 -15.55 -1.79
C GLN A 183 -35.15 -15.32 -0.49
N PRO A 184 -35.82 -14.95 0.63
CA PRO A 184 -35.16 -14.88 1.93
C PRO A 184 -34.41 -16.19 2.26
N GLY A 185 -33.16 -16.06 2.69
CA GLY A 185 -32.29 -17.21 3.00
C GLY A 185 -31.57 -17.83 1.80
N GLN A 186 -31.93 -17.48 0.56
CA GLN A 186 -31.19 -17.88 -0.63
C GLN A 186 -29.99 -16.96 -0.87
N ARG A 187 -28.94 -17.50 -1.49
CA ARG A 187 -27.71 -16.74 -1.81
C ARG A 187 -27.24 -17.03 -3.22
N ALA A 188 -26.92 -15.99 -4.00
CA ALA A 188 -26.20 -16.13 -5.26
C ALA A 188 -24.71 -15.83 -5.06
N VAL A 189 -23.84 -16.71 -5.54
CA VAL A 189 -22.38 -16.49 -5.54
C VAL A 189 -21.88 -16.46 -6.97
N LEU A 190 -21.43 -15.28 -7.39
CA LEU A 190 -20.79 -15.01 -8.66
C LEU A 190 -19.31 -15.38 -8.55
N ARG A 191 -18.80 -16.22 -9.45
CA ARG A 191 -17.41 -16.71 -9.45
C ARG A 191 -16.60 -16.28 -10.66
#